data_AF-A0A0M4HVG5-F1
#
_entry.id   AF-A0A0M4HVG5-F1
#
_cell.length_a   1.000
_cell.length_b   1.000
_cell.length_c   1.000
_cell.angle_alpha   90.00
_cell.angle_beta   90.00
_cell.angle_gamma   90.00
#
_symmetry.space_group_name_H-M   'P 1'
#
loop_
_entity.id
_entity.type
_entity.pdbx_description
1 polymer ?
#
loop_
_entity_poly.entity_id
_entity_poly.type
_entity_poly.pdbx_seq_one_letter_code
_entity_poly.pdbx_strand_id
1 'polypeptide(L)'
;MVRNRREGSDSRCCQPSPAGYVWRDYRDNAHASVVAFEAWFSTLTPWARAHEEGVLEDLMEAAARGELKDSGDATTPIKPIALDPEIFELRHKALSKALRFYHGEPAHMSTILVHLHAHIKTTAAAQQAEIEFAADRFDAGRRSSWV
;
A
#
# COMPACT_ATOMS: atom_id res chain seq x y z
N MET A 1 -6.05 8.13 18.38
CA MET A 1 -7.12 7.14 18.66
C MET A 1 -6.54 5.78 18.29
N VAL A 2 -6.56 4.78 19.19
CA VAL A 2 -6.01 3.46 18.86
C VAL A 2 -7.00 2.76 17.92
N ARG A 3 -6.67 2.67 16.63
CA ARG A 3 -7.51 2.00 15.62
C ARG A 3 -7.42 0.48 15.85
N ASN A 4 -8.54 -0.24 15.71
CA ASN A 4 -8.57 -1.69 15.91
C ASN A 4 -7.66 -2.39 14.89
N ARG A 5 -6.65 -3.10 15.40
CA ARG A 5 -5.70 -3.85 14.59
C ARG A 5 -6.40 -5.06 13.98
N ARG A 6 -6.23 -5.26 12.67
CA ARG A 6 -6.80 -6.39 11.94
C ARG A 6 -5.87 -7.61 12.06
N GLU A 7 -6.46 -8.78 12.34
CA GLU A 7 -5.76 -10.07 12.45
C GLU A 7 -6.22 -11.00 11.32
N GLY A 8 -5.27 -11.61 10.59
CA GLY A 8 -5.54 -12.35 9.36
C GLY A 8 -5.79 -11.44 8.15
N SER A 9 -5.47 -11.91 6.95
CA SER A 9 -5.73 -11.18 5.70
C SER A 9 -6.96 -11.71 4.99
N ASP A 10 -8.06 -11.00 5.14
CA ASP A 10 -9.24 -11.03 4.28
C ASP A 10 -9.19 -9.94 3.20
N SER A 11 -7.97 -9.46 2.88
CA SER A 11 -7.73 -8.55 1.77
C SER A 11 -8.21 -9.15 0.46
N ARG A 12 -8.82 -8.32 -0.37
CA ARG A 12 -9.11 -8.64 -1.76
C ARG A 12 -7.86 -8.93 -2.57
N CYS A 13 -6.71 -8.36 -2.19
CA CYS A 13 -5.44 -8.70 -2.80
C CYS A 13 -5.02 -10.17 -2.59
N CYS A 14 -5.71 -10.92 -1.73
CA CYS A 14 -5.55 -12.36 -1.53
C CYS A 14 -6.73 -13.20 -2.05
N GLN A 15 -7.67 -12.58 -2.77
CA GLN A 15 -8.89 -13.22 -3.28
C GLN A 15 -8.93 -13.13 -4.81
N PRO A 16 -8.71 -14.23 -5.54
CA PRO A 16 -8.65 -14.20 -6.99
C PRO A 16 -9.89 -13.57 -7.62
N SER A 17 -9.67 -12.57 -8.47
CA SER A 17 -10.73 -11.88 -9.23
C SER A 17 -10.49 -12.06 -10.74
N PRO A 18 -11.34 -12.81 -11.47
CA PRO A 18 -11.16 -12.99 -12.92
C PRO A 18 -11.19 -11.69 -13.73
N ALA A 19 -11.89 -10.66 -13.23
CA ALA A 19 -11.94 -9.34 -13.85
C ALA A 19 -10.84 -8.39 -13.33
N GLY A 20 -10.12 -8.78 -12.27
CA GLY A 20 -9.22 -7.91 -11.51
C GLY A 20 -9.95 -6.86 -10.67
N TYR A 21 -9.23 -6.30 -9.72
CA TYR A 21 -9.58 -5.07 -9.01
C TYR A 21 -8.91 -3.87 -9.69
N VAL A 22 -9.52 -2.70 -9.58
CA VAL A 22 -9.03 -1.47 -10.20
C VAL A 22 -8.41 -0.57 -9.14
N TRP A 23 -7.18 -0.15 -9.38
CA TRP A 23 -6.49 0.84 -8.54
C TRP A 23 -7.04 2.24 -8.79
N ARG A 24 -7.35 2.96 -7.70
CA ARG A 24 -7.55 4.41 -7.68
C ARG A 24 -6.44 5.05 -6.88
N ASP A 25 -5.73 5.99 -7.49
CA ASP A 25 -4.69 6.74 -6.80
C ASP A 25 -5.31 7.90 -6.04
N TYR A 26 -5.23 7.86 -4.71
CA TYR A 26 -5.61 8.93 -3.80
C TYR A 26 -4.46 9.27 -2.86
N ARG A 27 -3.22 9.15 -3.34
CA ARG A 27 -2.04 9.59 -2.59
C ARG A 27 -1.93 11.10 -2.52
N ASP A 28 -1.25 11.58 -1.48
CA ASP A 28 -0.75 12.95 -1.44
C ASP A 28 0.72 12.95 -1.87
N ASN A 29 0.96 13.34 -3.13
CA ASN A 29 2.31 13.38 -3.70
C ASN A 29 3.19 14.48 -3.09
N ALA A 30 2.61 15.43 -2.33
CA ALA A 30 3.37 16.45 -1.61
C ALA A 30 3.78 16.02 -0.19
N HIS A 31 3.27 14.90 0.32
CA HIS A 31 3.65 14.39 1.63
C HIS A 31 5.15 14.07 1.67
N ALA A 32 5.84 14.52 2.72
CA ALA A 32 7.31 14.45 2.82
C ALA A 32 7.86 13.03 2.59
N SER A 33 7.17 12.00 3.09
CA SER A 33 7.59 10.60 2.96
C SER A 33 7.39 10.05 1.53
N VAL A 34 6.39 10.53 0.79
CA VAL A 34 6.22 10.20 -0.64
C VAL A 34 7.30 10.90 -1.45
N VAL A 35 7.55 12.19 -1.19
CA VAL A 35 8.62 12.95 -1.83
C VAL A 35 9.99 12.30 -1.56
N ALA A 36 10.25 11.85 -0.34
CA ALA A 36 11.49 11.15 0.00
C ALA A 36 11.63 9.80 -0.71
N PHE A 37 10.52 9.07 -0.87
CA PHE A 37 10.49 7.84 -1.68
C PHE A 37 10.85 8.13 -3.13
N GLU A 38 10.16 9.08 -3.78
CA GLU A 38 10.39 9.48 -5.18
C GLU A 38 11.81 10.02 -5.39
N ALA A 39 12.30 10.84 -4.46
CA ALA A 39 13.66 11.37 -4.50
C ALA A 39 14.69 10.25 -4.46
N TRP A 40 14.56 9.29 -3.53
CA TRP A 40 15.43 8.12 -3.49
C TRP A 40 15.33 7.30 -4.78
N PHE A 41 14.11 7.04 -5.26
CA PHE A 41 13.88 6.26 -6.46
C PHE A 41 14.54 6.89 -7.71
N SER A 42 14.52 8.22 -7.78
CA SER A 42 15.19 8.99 -8.83
C SER A 42 16.73 8.92 -8.79
N THR A 43 17.32 8.54 -7.64
CA THR A 43 18.79 8.39 -7.51
C THR A 43 19.32 7.07 -8.05
N LEU A 44 18.44 6.13 -8.36
CA LEU A 44 18.82 4.81 -8.89
C LEU A 44 19.42 4.95 -10.29
N THR A 45 20.38 4.08 -10.62
CA THR A 45 20.89 3.98 -12.00
C THR A 45 19.75 3.56 -12.94
N PRO A 46 19.79 3.91 -14.24
CA PRO A 46 18.67 3.63 -15.15
C PRO A 46 18.22 2.18 -15.15
N TRP A 47 19.17 1.23 -15.10
CA TRP A 47 18.85 -0.20 -15.04
C TRP A 47 18.20 -0.59 -13.71
N ALA A 48 18.75 -0.14 -12.57
CA ALA A 48 18.18 -0.45 -11.26
C ALA A 48 16.79 0.15 -11.10
N ARG A 49 16.58 1.37 -11.60
CA ARG A 49 15.28 2.02 -11.63
C ARG A 49 14.26 1.22 -12.43
N ALA A 50 14.57 0.88 -13.67
CA ALA A 50 13.66 0.12 -14.54
C ALA A 50 13.32 -1.26 -13.94
N HIS A 51 14.30 -1.91 -13.31
CA HIS A 51 14.06 -3.18 -12.60
C HIS A 51 13.06 -3.00 -11.46
N GLU A 52 13.27 -2.00 -10.59
CA GLU A 52 12.37 -1.78 -9.46
C GLU A 52 10.99 -1.27 -9.90
N GLU A 53 10.89 -0.49 -11.00
CA GLU A 53 9.60 -0.11 -11.60
C GLU A 53 8.79 -1.36 -12.00
N GLY A 54 9.41 -2.30 -12.71
CA GLY A 54 8.75 -3.55 -13.10
C GLY A 54 8.36 -4.43 -11.91
N VAL A 55 9.22 -4.53 -10.88
CA VAL A 55 8.89 -5.30 -9.67
C VAL A 55 7.71 -4.68 -8.89
N LEU A 56 7.65 -3.34 -8.83
CA LEU A 56 6.53 -2.64 -8.20
C LEU A 56 5.25 -2.77 -9.03
N GLU A 57 5.35 -2.74 -10.35
CA GLU A 57 4.23 -3.00 -11.26
C GLU A 57 3.68 -4.42 -11.05
N ASP A 58 4.55 -5.44 -11.06
CA ASP A 58 4.17 -6.84 -10.79
C ASP A 58 3.48 -7.00 -9.43
N LEU A 59 3.97 -6.33 -8.38
CA LEU A 59 3.34 -6.35 -7.06
C LEU A 59 1.94 -5.74 -7.08
N MET A 60 1.76 -4.60 -7.74
CA MET A 60 0.46 -3.93 -7.86
C MET A 60 -0.51 -4.71 -8.73
N GLU A 61 -0.03 -5.38 -9.78
CA GLU A 61 -0.82 -6.27 -10.61
C GLU A 61 -1.25 -7.52 -9.87
N ALA A 62 -0.34 -8.20 -9.17
CA ALA A 62 -0.67 -9.37 -8.36
C ALA A 62 -1.68 -9.02 -7.25
N ALA A 63 -1.54 -7.84 -6.64
CA ALA A 63 -2.54 -7.30 -5.72
C ALA A 63 -3.91 -7.10 -6.41
N ALA A 64 -3.94 -6.48 -7.59
CA ALA A 64 -5.16 -6.29 -8.36
C ALA A 64 -5.80 -7.60 -8.84
N ARG A 65 -5.03 -8.66 -9.07
CA ARG A 65 -5.56 -9.97 -9.45
C ARG A 65 -6.04 -10.79 -8.25
N GLY A 66 -5.70 -10.37 -7.03
CA GLY A 66 -5.99 -11.14 -5.82
C GLY A 66 -5.06 -12.33 -5.61
N GLU A 67 -3.82 -12.24 -6.12
CA GLU A 67 -2.84 -13.32 -6.16
C GLU A 67 -1.79 -13.24 -5.05
N LEU A 68 -1.86 -12.23 -4.17
CA LEU A 68 -0.94 -12.12 -3.05
C LEU A 68 -1.24 -13.15 -1.97
N LYS A 69 -0.20 -13.54 -1.25
CA LYS A 69 -0.29 -14.47 -0.12
C LYS A 69 0.16 -13.80 1.17
N ASP A 70 -0.71 -13.79 2.18
CA ASP A 70 -0.30 -13.47 3.54
C ASP A 70 0.40 -14.70 4.17
N SER A 71 1.73 -14.66 4.27
CA SER A 71 2.52 -15.70 4.92
C SER A 71 2.61 -15.51 6.44
N GLY A 72 2.12 -14.39 6.99
CA GLY A 72 2.20 -14.05 8.40
C GLY A 72 3.60 -13.68 8.92
N ASP A 73 4.62 -13.69 8.05
CA ASP A 73 6.01 -13.44 8.43
C ASP A 73 6.55 -12.09 7.90
N ALA A 74 7.85 -11.84 8.10
CA ALA A 74 8.49 -10.60 7.68
C ALA A 74 8.59 -10.44 6.15
N THR A 75 8.43 -11.53 5.40
CA THR A 75 8.53 -11.58 3.94
C THR A 75 7.18 -11.51 3.24
N THR A 76 6.07 -11.45 4.01
CA THR A 76 4.76 -11.35 3.38
C THR A 76 4.66 -10.09 2.50
N PRO A 77 4.18 -10.21 1.25
CA PRO A 77 3.96 -9.07 0.36
C PRO A 77 2.80 -8.18 0.81
N ILE A 78 1.92 -8.66 1.69
CA ILE A 78 0.76 -7.92 2.18
C ILE A 78 0.54 -8.14 3.67
N LYS A 79 0.19 -7.09 4.41
CA LYS A 79 -0.20 -7.19 5.81
C LYS A 79 -1.48 -6.42 6.12
N PRO A 80 -2.42 -6.99 6.89
CA PRO A 80 -3.52 -6.24 7.48
C PRO A 80 -3.03 -5.20 8.51
N ILE A 81 -3.55 -3.98 8.43
CA ILE A 81 -3.15 -2.87 9.31
C ILE A 81 -4.29 -2.44 10.23
N ALA A 82 -5.42 -2.03 9.67
CA ALA A 82 -6.58 -1.54 10.42
C ALA A 82 -7.88 -2.09 9.84
N LEU A 83 -8.86 -2.31 10.73
CA LEU A 83 -10.19 -2.80 10.33
C LEU A 83 -11.12 -1.66 9.91
N ASP A 84 -11.12 -0.54 10.64
CA ASP A 84 -11.83 0.67 10.26
C ASP A 84 -10.92 1.89 10.49
N PRO A 85 -10.46 2.56 9.42
CA PRO A 85 -10.65 2.24 8.01
C PRO A 85 -9.97 0.93 7.60
N GLU A 86 -10.51 0.30 6.54
CA GLU A 86 -10.05 -0.98 5.98
C GLU A 86 -8.70 -0.81 5.27
N ILE A 87 -7.60 -0.87 6.04
CA ILE A 87 -6.25 -0.58 5.52
C ILE A 87 -5.36 -1.80 5.56
N PHE A 88 -4.63 -1.96 4.46
CA PHE A 88 -3.61 -2.97 4.25
C PHE A 88 -2.29 -2.31 3.82
N GLU A 89 -1.20 -3.03 3.99
CA GLU A 89 0.15 -2.61 3.65
C GLU A 89 0.76 -3.61 2.67
N LEU A 90 1.03 -3.17 1.45
CA LEU A 90 1.90 -3.89 0.53
C LEU A 90 3.37 -3.62 0.87
N ARG A 91 4.21 -4.64 0.71
CA ARG A 91 5.60 -4.65 1.15
C ARG A 91 6.51 -5.09 0.02
N HIS A 92 7.54 -4.29 -0.20
CA HIS A 92 8.66 -4.67 -1.06
C HIS A 92 9.98 -4.33 -0.37
N LYS A 93 11.04 -5.05 -0.73
CA LYS A 93 12.41 -4.71 -0.34
C LYS A 93 13.22 -4.47 -1.61
N ALA A 94 13.48 -3.20 -1.89
CA ALA A 94 14.31 -2.75 -2.99
C ALA A 94 15.72 -2.44 -2.47
N LEU A 95 16.72 -3.21 -2.88
CA LEU A 95 18.09 -3.11 -2.36
C LEU A 95 18.12 -3.18 -0.80
N SER A 96 18.50 -2.09 -0.14
CA SER A 96 18.52 -1.95 1.32
C SER A 96 17.28 -1.25 1.90
N LYS A 97 16.34 -0.82 1.05
CA LYS A 97 15.15 -0.07 1.45
C LYS A 97 13.95 -0.98 1.61
N ALA A 98 13.25 -0.84 2.73
CA ALA A 98 11.97 -1.49 2.97
C ALA A 98 10.85 -0.55 2.53
N LEU A 99 10.25 -0.81 1.37
CA LEU A 99 9.18 0.00 0.79
C LEU A 99 7.82 -0.44 1.32
N ARG A 100 6.94 0.52 1.56
CA ARG A 100 5.60 0.31 2.11
C ARG A 100 4.60 1.12 1.31
N PHE A 101 3.54 0.44 0.86
CA PHE A 101 2.43 1.05 0.13
C PHE A 101 1.16 0.73 0.89
N TYR A 102 0.46 1.77 1.34
CA TYR A 102 -0.79 1.63 2.06
C TYR A 102 -1.95 1.72 1.09
N HIS A 103 -2.86 0.77 1.17
CA HIS A 103 -4.08 0.80 0.40
C HIS A 103 -5.32 0.57 1.25
N GLY A 104 -6.41 1.15 0.77
CA GLY A 104 -7.73 1.04 1.33
C GLY A 104 -8.61 0.12 0.51
N GLU A 105 -9.50 -0.60 1.20
CA GLU A 105 -10.44 -1.51 0.56
C GLU A 105 -11.89 -1.22 0.93
N PRO A 106 -12.52 -0.17 0.38
CA PRO A 106 -13.85 0.25 0.81
C PRO A 106 -14.94 -0.77 0.47
N ALA A 107 -15.65 -1.27 1.48
CA ALA A 107 -16.71 -2.28 1.34
C ALA A 107 -17.80 -1.94 0.30
N HIS A 108 -18.15 -0.66 0.12
CA HIS A 108 -19.17 -0.23 -0.85
C HIS A 108 -18.67 -0.15 -2.30
N MET A 109 -17.37 -0.35 -2.54
CA MET A 109 -16.75 -0.39 -3.88
C MET A 109 -15.94 -1.68 -4.04
N SER A 110 -16.66 -2.80 -4.13
CA SER A 110 -16.11 -4.16 -4.10
C SER A 110 -15.07 -4.48 -5.19
N THR A 111 -14.97 -3.67 -6.25
CA THR A 111 -13.98 -3.82 -7.32
C THR A 111 -12.79 -2.85 -7.24
N ILE A 112 -12.75 -1.93 -6.27
CA ILE A 112 -11.76 -0.84 -6.21
C ILE A 112 -10.76 -1.03 -5.08
N LEU A 113 -9.46 -0.97 -5.39
CA LEU A 113 -8.38 -0.78 -4.42
C LEU A 113 -7.96 0.70 -4.44
N VAL A 114 -7.81 1.33 -3.27
CA VAL A 114 -7.44 2.75 -3.19
C VAL A 114 -6.00 2.86 -2.72
N HIS A 115 -5.11 3.42 -3.53
CA HIS A 115 -3.74 3.72 -3.12
C HIS A 115 -3.74 5.00 -2.27
N LEU A 116 -3.32 4.90 -1.01
CA LEU A 116 -3.45 5.99 -0.03
C LEU A 116 -2.13 6.67 0.26
N HIS A 117 -1.04 5.89 0.35
CA HIS A 117 0.24 6.41 0.78
C HIS A 117 1.40 5.48 0.44
N ALA A 118 2.60 6.02 0.29
CA ALA A 118 3.83 5.27 0.06
C ALA A 118 5.01 5.87 0.83
N HIS A 119 5.87 5.02 1.40
CA HIS A 119 7.09 5.49 2.05
C HIS A 119 8.18 4.42 2.13
N ILE A 120 9.41 4.87 2.44
CA ILE A 120 10.52 4.02 2.85
C ILE A 120 10.48 3.88 4.37
N LYS A 121 10.32 2.66 4.87
CA LYS A 121 10.33 2.37 6.31
C LYS A 121 11.71 2.67 6.91
N THR A 122 11.73 3.49 7.96
CA THR A 122 12.93 3.85 8.73
C THR A 122 12.92 3.21 10.11
N THR A 123 11.95 3.59 10.96
CA THR A 123 11.79 3.08 12.33
C THR A 123 10.35 2.64 12.58
N ALA A 124 10.14 1.84 13.64
CA ALA A 124 8.78 1.43 14.03
C ALA A 124 7.90 2.62 14.45
N ALA A 125 8.48 3.60 15.16
CA ALA A 125 7.75 4.80 15.58
C ALA A 125 7.34 5.67 14.39
N ALA A 126 8.25 5.87 13.42
CA ALA A 126 7.92 6.59 12.19
C ALA A 126 6.82 5.87 11.39
N GLN A 127 6.88 4.53 11.30
CA GLN A 127 5.87 3.74 10.59
C GLN A 127 4.45 3.96 11.13
N GLN A 128 4.28 4.15 12.44
CA GLN A 128 2.96 4.40 13.01
C GLN A 128 2.35 5.72 12.52
N ALA A 129 3.15 6.78 12.37
CA ALA A 129 2.68 8.05 11.83
C ALA A 129 2.25 7.92 10.35
N GLU A 130 2.97 7.12 9.56
CA GLU A 130 2.62 6.88 8.15
C GLU A 130 1.31 6.09 8.01
N ILE A 131 1.06 5.14 8.92
CA ILE A 131 -0.21 4.41 9.00
C ILE A 131 -1.36 5.35 9.35
N GLU A 132 -1.15 6.24 10.32
CA GLU A 132 -2.16 7.24 10.72
C GLU A 132 -2.47 8.19 9.58
N PHE A 133 -1.46 8.66 8.85
CA PHE A 133 -1.64 9.49 7.66
C PHE A 133 -2.45 8.77 6.56
N ALA A 134 -2.11 7.52 6.24
CA ALA A 134 -2.86 6.73 5.26
C ALA A 134 -4.33 6.57 5.68
N ALA A 135 -4.57 6.43 6.98
CA ALA A 135 -5.89 6.29 7.54
C ALA A 135 -6.71 7.59 7.49
N ASP A 136 -6.10 8.72 7.77
CA ASP A 136 -6.72 10.03 7.58
C ASP A 136 -7.01 10.30 6.09
N ARG A 137 -6.11 9.89 5.18
CA ARG A 137 -6.35 9.95 3.72
C ARG A 137 -7.55 9.10 3.31
N PHE A 138 -7.68 7.88 3.84
CA PHE A 138 -8.84 7.03 3.56
C PHE A 138 -10.14 7.72 3.97
N ASP A 139 -10.21 8.21 5.21
CA ASP A 139 -11.41 8.83 5.76
C ASP A 139 -11.76 10.14 5.04
N ALA A 140 -10.77 10.94 4.65
CA ALA A 140 -10.97 12.15 3.84
C ALA A 140 -11.55 11.84 2.47
N GLY A 141 -11.07 10.78 1.80
CA GLY A 141 -11.53 10.37 0.48
C GLY A 141 -12.92 9.73 0.45
N ARG A 142 -13.46 9.26 1.58
CA ARG A 142 -14.82 8.67 1.64
C ARG A 142 -15.89 9.59 1.06
N ARG A 143 -15.77 10.90 1.30
CA ARG A 143 -16.76 11.90 0.84
C ARG A 143 -16.71 12.16 -0.66
N SER A 144 -15.56 11.93 -1.31
CA SER A 144 -15.38 12.09 -2.75
C SER A 144 -15.36 10.74 -3.49
N SER A 145 -15.56 9.62 -2.80
CA SER A 145 -15.30 8.29 -3.37
C SER A 145 -13.89 8.13 -3.93
N TRP A 146 -12.92 8.77 -3.26
CA TRP A 146 -11.50 8.77 -3.61
C TRP A 146 -11.23 9.19 -5.06
N VAL A 147 -11.96 10.24 -5.50
CA VAL A 147 -11.66 11.03 -6.69
C VAL A 147 -11.08 12.39 -6.31
#